data_AF-A0A669CII7-F1
#
_entry.id   AF-A0A669CII7-F1
#
_cell.length_a   1.000
_cell.length_b   1.000
_cell.length_c   1.000
_cell.angle_alpha   90.00
_cell.angle_beta   90.00
_cell.angle_gamma   90.00
#
_symmetry.space_group_name_H-M   'P 1'
#
loop_
_entity.id
_entity.type
_entity.pdbx_description
1 polymer ?
#
loop_
_entity_poly.entity_id
_entity_poly.type
_entity_poly.pdbx_seq_one_letter_code
_entity_poly.pdbx_strand_id
1 'polypeptide(L)'
;RFYVNKAAEMNCSHKRDISHNQMYWYIQRPGETMRLIVYTALGGVPDYGGAPENKYSATKAKAENGALTVNDLQQNDTGVYFCAVSKHSDVRSRRSCTKTAQQLI
;
A
#
# COMPACT_ATOMS: atom_id res chain seq x y z
N ARG A 1 10.98 25.93 -19.88
CA ARG A 1 10.72 25.55 -18.47
C ARG A 1 10.85 24.04 -18.40
N PHE A 2 11.91 23.53 -17.77
CA PHE A 2 12.08 22.09 -17.56
C PHE A 2 11.18 21.68 -16.39
N TYR A 3 10.20 20.82 -16.63
CA TYR A 3 9.36 20.28 -15.55
C TYR A 3 10.22 19.30 -14.76
N VAL A 4 10.65 19.70 -13.56
CA VAL A 4 11.25 18.76 -12.61
C VAL A 4 10.12 17.86 -12.13
N ASN A 5 10.14 16.60 -12.54
CA ASN A 5 9.29 15.56 -12.01
C ASN A 5 9.63 15.36 -10.53
N LYS A 6 8.84 15.97 -9.64
CA LYS A 6 9.04 15.83 -8.19
C LYS A 6 8.48 14.49 -7.74
N ALA A 7 9.20 13.81 -6.88
CA ALA A 7 8.75 12.60 -6.20
C ALA A 7 8.76 12.83 -4.68
N ALA A 8 7.92 12.10 -3.95
CA ALA A 8 7.95 12.05 -2.49
C ALA A 8 8.09 10.61 -2.04
N GLU A 9 9.04 10.37 -1.13
CA GLU A 9 9.23 9.07 -0.48
C GLU A 9 8.67 9.10 0.94
N MET A 10 7.97 8.05 1.31
CA MET A 10 7.48 7.81 2.66
C MET A 10 8.04 6.50 3.17
N ASN A 11 8.63 6.56 4.36
CA ASN A 11 9.24 5.41 5.02
C ASN A 11 8.30 4.89 6.12
N CYS A 12 8.13 3.57 6.17
CA CYS A 12 7.36 2.88 7.20
C CYS A 12 8.25 1.89 7.96
N SER A 13 8.10 1.85 9.28
CA SER A 13 8.81 0.88 10.12
C SER A 13 7.92 0.34 11.23
N HIS A 14 8.21 -0.88 11.69
CA HIS A 14 7.52 -1.51 12.81
C HIS A 14 8.46 -2.30 13.71
N LYS A 15 7.95 -2.65 14.89
CA LYS A 15 8.67 -3.46 15.91
C LYS A 15 8.11 -4.89 16.05
N ARG A 16 7.29 -5.34 15.10
CA ARG A 16 6.80 -6.72 15.03
C ARG A 16 7.91 -7.68 14.60
N ASP A 17 7.70 -8.96 14.86
CA ASP A 17 8.63 -10.03 14.51
C ASP A 17 8.75 -10.22 12.97
N ILE A 18 9.79 -10.94 12.54
CA ILE A 18 10.15 -11.14 11.13
C ILE A 18 9.04 -11.81 10.29
N SER A 19 8.07 -12.49 10.91
CA SER A 19 6.94 -13.06 10.18
C SER A 19 6.00 -11.99 9.62
N HIS A 20 6.06 -10.75 10.10
CA HIS A 20 5.34 -9.59 9.54
C HIS A 20 6.05 -9.04 8.31
N ASN A 21 6.22 -9.91 7.32
CA ASN A 21 7.00 -9.66 6.11
C ASN A 21 6.14 -9.15 4.95
N GLN A 22 4.86 -8.82 5.18
CA GLN A 22 3.97 -8.15 4.22
C GLN A 22 3.77 -6.69 4.63
N MET A 23 3.72 -5.78 3.65
CA MET A 23 3.40 -4.37 3.86
C MET A 23 2.37 -3.89 2.83
N TYR A 24 1.41 -3.13 3.31
CA TYR A 24 0.31 -2.56 2.54
C TYR A 24 0.40 -1.06 2.64
N TRP A 25 0.25 -0.38 1.51
CA TRP A 25 0.22 1.06 1.42
C TRP A 25 -1.16 1.51 0.95
N TYR A 26 -1.73 2.45 1.69
CA TYR A 26 -3.03 3.01 1.42
C TYR A 26 -2.95 4.52 1.26
N ILE A 27 -3.85 5.07 0.47
CA ILE A 27 -4.13 6.50 0.42
C ILE A 27 -5.58 6.75 0.84
N GLN A 28 -5.79 7.80 1.62
CA GLN A 28 -7.10 8.37 1.89
C GLN A 28 -7.11 9.82 1.43
N ARG A 29 -7.90 10.12 0.40
CA ARG A 29 -8.15 11.49 -0.05
C ARG A 29 -9.31 12.12 0.74
N PRO A 30 -9.38 13.45 0.86
CA PRO A 30 -10.52 14.12 1.47
C PRO A 30 -11.84 13.68 0.83
N GLY A 31 -12.77 13.16 1.62
CA GLY A 31 -14.08 12.69 1.15
C GLY A 31 -14.09 11.30 0.50
N GLU A 32 -12.95 10.63 0.35
CA GLU A 32 -12.86 9.26 -0.16
C GLU A 32 -12.65 8.24 0.96
N THR A 33 -13.09 7.00 0.72
CA THR A 33 -12.69 5.86 1.54
C THR A 33 -11.22 5.52 1.30
N MET A 34 -10.58 4.90 2.30
CA MET A 34 -9.21 4.41 2.18
C MET A 34 -9.09 3.41 1.03
N ARG A 35 -8.05 3.56 0.19
CA ARG A 35 -7.79 2.69 -0.96
C ARG A 35 -6.39 2.10 -0.89
N LEU A 36 -6.28 0.78 -1.09
CA LEU A 36 -4.98 0.12 -1.27
C LEU A 36 -4.37 0.57 -2.60
N ILE A 37 -3.09 0.92 -2.59
CA ILE A 37 -2.34 1.33 -3.79
C ILE A 37 -1.17 0.40 -4.09
N VAL A 38 -0.52 -0.16 -3.06
CA VAL A 38 0.59 -1.08 -3.24
C VAL A 38 0.61 -2.11 -2.12
N TYR A 39 0.86 -3.37 -2.48
CA TYR A 39 1.23 -4.45 -1.59
C TYR A 39 2.66 -4.91 -1.88
N THR A 40 3.44 -5.15 -0.85
CA THR A 40 4.78 -5.74 -0.97
C THR A 40 4.97 -6.89 0.01
N ALA A 41 5.67 -7.92 -0.43
CA ALA A 41 6.21 -8.98 0.40
C ALA A 41 7.74 -8.88 0.43
N LEU A 42 8.37 -9.32 1.54
CA LEU A 42 9.83 -9.37 1.65
C LEU A 42 10.44 -10.17 0.50
N GLY A 43 11.31 -9.54 -0.28
CA GLY A 43 11.95 -10.15 -1.45
C GLY A 43 11.02 -10.40 -2.65
N GLY A 44 9.77 -9.97 -2.59
CA GLY A 44 8.78 -10.09 -3.67
C GLY A 44 8.71 -8.84 -4.55
N VAL A 45 8.03 -8.99 -5.69
CA VAL A 45 7.68 -7.87 -6.57
C VAL A 45 6.44 -7.15 -6.00
N PRO A 46 6.40 -5.80 -6.01
CA PRO A 46 5.21 -5.06 -5.61
C PRO A 46 3.99 -5.40 -6.47
N ASP A 47 2.83 -5.54 -5.84
CA ASP A 47 1.52 -5.65 -6.49
C ASP A 47 0.77 -4.32 -6.32
N TYR A 48 0.41 -3.71 -7.45
CA TYR A 48 -0.24 -2.40 -7.47
C TYR A 48 -1.77 -2.48 -7.46
N GLY A 49 -2.38 -3.68 -7.53
CA GLY A 49 -3.83 -3.85 -7.42
C GLY A 49 -4.65 -3.00 -8.39
N GLY A 50 -4.09 -2.66 -9.55
CA GLY A 50 -4.69 -1.77 -10.56
C GLY A 50 -4.28 -0.29 -10.49
N ALA A 51 -3.43 0.10 -9.52
CA ALA A 51 -2.79 1.41 -9.53
C ALA A 51 -1.69 1.48 -10.63
N PRO A 52 -1.41 2.67 -11.21
CA PRO A 52 -0.38 2.80 -12.24
C PRO A 52 1.02 2.54 -11.68
N GLU A 53 1.75 1.58 -12.23
CA GLU A 53 3.09 1.20 -11.74
C GLU A 53 4.13 2.31 -11.94
N ASN A 54 3.94 3.18 -12.93
CA ASN A 54 4.81 4.35 -13.10
C ASN A 54 4.58 5.39 -11.98
N LYS A 55 3.38 5.40 -11.38
CA LYS A 55 2.99 6.40 -10.38
C LYS A 55 3.52 6.07 -8.99
N TYR A 56 3.60 4.79 -8.65
CA TYR A 56 4.02 4.33 -7.34
C TYR A 56 5.18 3.35 -7.49
N SER A 57 6.21 3.49 -6.67
CA SER A 57 7.20 2.43 -6.47
C SER A 57 7.28 2.11 -4.99
N ALA A 58 7.40 0.83 -4.65
CA ALA A 58 7.52 0.41 -3.25
C ALA A 58 8.65 -0.60 -3.07
N THR A 59 9.32 -0.50 -1.92
CA THR A 59 10.41 -1.41 -1.56
C THR A 59 10.13 -2.05 -0.21
N LYS A 60 10.52 -3.32 -0.08
CA LYS A 60 10.49 -4.07 1.18
C LYS A 60 11.70 -4.98 1.26
N ALA A 61 12.85 -4.38 1.59
CA ALA A 61 14.13 -5.07 1.68
C ALA A 61 14.31 -5.82 3.01
N LYS A 62 13.66 -5.37 4.09
CA LYS A 62 13.63 -6.05 5.39
C LYS A 62 12.19 -6.26 5.84
N ALA A 63 11.98 -7.17 6.80
CA ALA A 63 10.65 -7.41 7.33
C ALA A 63 10.12 -6.14 8.03
N GLU A 64 10.97 -5.47 8.80
CA GLU A 64 10.63 -4.40 9.72
C GLU A 64 10.35 -3.05 9.05
N ASN A 65 10.84 -2.85 7.82
CA ASN A 65 10.72 -1.57 7.14
C ASN A 65 10.37 -1.70 5.65
N GLY A 66 9.91 -0.61 5.09
CA GLY A 66 9.63 -0.46 3.67
C GLY A 66 9.44 1.00 3.32
N ALA A 67 9.48 1.30 2.03
CA ALA A 67 9.28 2.64 1.51
C ALA A 67 8.25 2.62 0.38
N LEU A 68 7.51 3.72 0.26
CA LEU A 68 6.65 4.03 -0.87
C LEU A 68 7.10 5.37 -1.46
N THR A 69 7.36 5.40 -2.75
CA THR A 69 7.65 6.61 -3.51
C THR A 69 6.49 6.90 -4.45
N VAL A 70 5.95 8.11 -4.37
CA VAL A 70 4.97 8.64 -5.31
C VAL A 70 5.72 9.49 -6.33
N ASN A 71 5.77 9.03 -7.57
CA ASN A 71 6.47 9.68 -8.67
C ASN A 71 5.57 10.75 -9.31
N ASP A 72 6.18 11.68 -10.04
CA ASP A 72 5.48 12.69 -10.86
C ASP A 72 4.32 13.37 -10.10
N LEU A 73 4.62 13.95 -8.93
CA LEU A 73 3.61 14.50 -8.01
C LEU A 73 2.65 15.47 -8.70
N GLN A 74 1.36 15.23 -8.48
CA GLN A 74 0.22 15.97 -8.98
C GLN A 74 -0.71 16.34 -7.82
N GLN A 75 -1.64 17.27 -8.07
CA GLN A 75 -2.56 17.74 -7.03
C GLN A 75 -3.46 16.62 -6.47
N ASN A 76 -3.79 15.62 -7.30
CA ASN A 76 -4.59 14.45 -6.92
C ASN A 76 -3.85 13.43 -6.02
N ASP A 77 -2.55 13.61 -5.80
CA ASP A 77 -1.78 12.80 -4.85
C ASP A 77 -1.88 13.33 -3.42
N THR A 78 -2.55 14.46 -3.23
CA THR A 78 -2.82 15.03 -1.91
C THR A 78 -3.75 14.09 -1.14
N GLY A 79 -3.27 13.60 -0.01
CA GLY A 79 -4.03 12.72 0.85
C GLY A 79 -3.20 12.28 2.05
N VAL A 80 -3.83 11.52 2.95
CA VAL A 80 -3.14 10.86 4.05
C VAL A 80 -2.74 9.47 3.56
N TYR A 81 -1.45 9.17 3.69
CA TYR A 81 -0.90 7.86 3.35
C TYR A 81 -0.71 7.03 4.61
N PHE A 82 -1.16 5.79 4.56
CA PHE A 82 -1.04 4.84 5.66
C PHE A 82 -0.22 3.64 5.21
N CYS A 83 0.57 3.10 6.13
CA CYS A 83 1.17 1.79 5.99
C CYS A 83 0.59 0.83 7.03
N ALA A 84 0.41 -0.42 6.63
CA ALA A 84 0.06 -1.52 7.53
C ALA A 84 0.96 -2.73 7.24
N VAL A 85 1.19 -3.57 8.24
CA VAL A 85 1.95 -4.81 8.09
C VAL A 85 1.17 -6.01 8.56
N SER A 86 1.38 -7.14 7.88
CA SER A 86 0.74 -8.41 8.21
C SER A 86 1.75 -9.53 8.19
N LYS A 87 1.40 -10.61 8.90
CA LYS A 87 2.07 -11.89 8.73
C LYS A 87 1.70 -12.50 7.39
N HIS A 88 2.66 -13.13 6.71
CA HIS A 88 2.35 -14.02 5.61
C HIS A 88 1.57 -15.23 6.16
N SER A 89 0.24 -15.22 6.01
CA SER A 89 -0.59 -16.37 6.34
C SER A 89 -0.50 -17.39 5.21
N ASP A 90 0.10 -18.55 5.48
CA ASP A 90 -0.17 -19.74 4.69
C ASP A 90 -1.66 -20.07 4.87
N VAL A 91 -2.42 -20.23 3.79
CA VAL A 91 -3.88 -20.39 3.88
C VAL A 91 -4.20 -21.72 4.57
N ARG A 92 -4.40 -21.68 5.88
CA ARG A 92 -5.14 -22.70 6.64
C ARG A 92 -6.17 -22.06 7.56
N SER A 93 -7.13 -21.36 6.98
CA SER A 93 -8.56 -21.44 7.34
C SER A 93 -9.35 -20.37 6.58
N ARG A 94 -10.22 -20.79 5.65
CA ARG A 94 -11.28 -19.94 5.11
C ARG A 94 -12.29 -19.65 6.23
N ARG A 95 -12.22 -18.45 6.79
CA ARG A 95 -13.41 -17.78 7.35
C ARG A 95 -13.52 -16.39 6.74
N SER A 96 -13.90 -16.35 5.47
CA SER A 96 -14.40 -15.11 4.88
C SER A 96 -15.82 -14.91 5.36
N CYS A 97 -16.04 -13.92 6.22
CA CYS A 97 -17.36 -13.40 6.55
C CYS A 97 -17.47 -11.99 5.97
N THR A 98 -17.71 -11.86 4.68
CA THR A 98 -18.12 -10.58 4.08
C THR A 98 -19.63 -10.43 4.26
N LYS A 99 -20.05 -9.41 5.03
CA LYS A 99 -21.45 -9.02 5.13
C LYS A 99 -21.79 -8.12 3.94
N THR A 100 -22.29 -8.71 2.86
CA THR A 100 -22.91 -7.92 1.78
C THR A 100 -24.25 -7.39 2.27
N ALA A 101 -24.42 -6.07 2.32
CA ALA A 101 -25.75 -5.48 2.48
C ALA A 101 -26.54 -5.74 1.19
N GLN A 102 -27.63 -6.50 1.27
CA GLN A 102 -28.56 -6.64 0.16
C GLN A 102 -29.30 -5.31 0.00
N GLN A 103 -29.07 -4.63 -1.12
CA GLN A 103 -29.94 -3.55 -1.57
C GLN A 103 -31.17 -4.20 -2.20
N LEU A 104 -32.31 -4.10 -1.51
CA LEU A 104 -33.60 -4.51 -2.05
C LEU A 104 -33.99 -3.54 -3.17
N ILE A 105 -34.27 -4.11 -4.35
CA ILE A 105 -35.06 -3.47 -5.41
C ILE A 105 -36.52 -3.54 -5.00
#